data_AF-A0A8T6NG16-F1
#
_entry.id   AF-A0A8T6NG16-F1
#
_cell.length_a   1.000
_cell.length_b   1.000
_cell.length_c   1.000
_cell.angle_alpha   90.00
_cell.angle_beta   90.00
_cell.angle_gamma   90.00
#
_symmetry.space_group_name_H-M   'P 1'
#
loop_
_entity.id
_entity.type
_entity.pdbx_description
1 polymer ?
#
loop_
_entity_poly.entity_id
_entity_poly.type
_entity_poly.pdbx_seq_one_letter_code
_entity_poly.pdbx_strand_id
1 'polypeptide(L)'
;MMTGRRLQALCLVLVMLSSSVAAPASAQTADPKQPSVDNPHMHFWGTSQLDQCWTHFDENGSDGSSVDGYGMKTFSQGTQVEVDISCRIQSGENFKQDMWLNENGSVNIQLTFRIYSADCTDTSECKDLTLTLSRGTTEIAKSITSQETVNNYEDFTINWNIPVNETMYRWNKSGEEPIVRVEYSAPGVSGLQCIIV
;
A
#
# COMPACT_ATOMS: atom_id res chain seq x y z
N MET A 1 87.54 -21.45 -21.31
CA MET A 1 88.09 -21.25 -19.94
C MET A 1 87.56 -19.91 -19.44
N MET A 2 86.47 -19.94 -18.68
CA MET A 2 86.43 -19.88 -17.21
C MET A 2 87.02 -18.59 -16.64
N THR A 3 86.16 -17.77 -16.03
CA THR A 3 86.25 -17.16 -14.67
C THR A 3 85.28 -15.95 -14.67
N GLY A 4 84.29 -15.75 -13.81
CA GLY A 4 83.85 -16.41 -12.58
C GLY A 4 82.98 -15.42 -11.79
N ARG A 5 82.09 -15.96 -10.95
CA ARG A 5 81.35 -15.37 -9.81
C ARG A 5 79.98 -14.71 -10.05
N ARG A 6 78.97 -15.43 -9.55
CA ARG A 6 77.65 -14.93 -9.10
C ARG A 6 77.81 -14.14 -7.79
N LEU A 7 77.02 -13.09 -7.58
CA LEU A 7 76.24 -12.85 -6.35
C LEU A 7 75.23 -11.70 -6.56
N GLN A 8 74.20 -11.70 -5.72
CA GLN A 8 72.90 -11.06 -5.85
C GLN A 8 72.89 -9.58 -5.48
N ALA A 9 71.95 -8.81 -6.06
CA ALA A 9 71.29 -7.72 -5.37
C ALA A 9 69.87 -7.56 -5.91
N LEU A 10 68.89 -7.79 -5.03
CA LEU A 10 67.48 -7.47 -5.24
C LEU A 10 67.33 -5.96 -5.44
N CYS A 11 66.50 -5.55 -6.41
CA CYS A 11 65.77 -4.30 -6.28
C CYS A 11 64.32 -4.55 -6.69
N LEU A 12 63.55 -4.98 -5.69
CA LEU A 12 62.11 -5.12 -5.73
C LEU A 12 61.52 -3.70 -5.72
N VAL A 13 61.17 -3.16 -6.89
CA VAL A 13 60.40 -1.90 -6.96
C VAL A 13 58.92 -2.26 -7.12
N LEU A 14 58.29 -2.45 -5.96
CA LEU A 14 56.85 -2.43 -5.79
C LEU A 14 56.44 -0.96 -5.57
N VAL A 15 55.86 -0.33 -6.58
CA VAL A 15 55.00 0.85 -6.38
C VAL A 15 53.66 0.54 -7.02
N MET A 16 52.86 -0.25 -6.30
CA MET A 16 51.41 -0.19 -6.40
C MET A 16 50.99 1.13 -5.78
N LEU A 17 50.30 2.01 -6.49
CA LEU A 17 49.39 3.02 -5.93
C LEU A 17 48.65 3.74 -7.07
N SER A 18 47.71 3.03 -7.67
CA SER A 18 46.54 3.66 -8.31
C SER A 18 45.39 2.67 -8.33
N SER A 19 45.01 2.17 -7.15
CA SER A 19 43.66 1.66 -6.95
C SER A 19 42.78 2.89 -6.76
N SER A 20 42.19 3.38 -7.84
CA SER A 20 40.90 4.03 -7.72
C SER A 20 39.97 3.00 -7.09
N VAL A 21 39.72 3.16 -5.80
CA VAL A 21 38.61 2.49 -5.14
C VAL A 21 37.36 3.17 -5.71
N ALA A 22 37.00 2.81 -6.94
CA ALA A 22 35.59 2.74 -7.27
C ALA A 22 35.12 1.60 -6.38
N ALA A 23 34.65 1.96 -5.18
CA ALA A 23 33.77 1.07 -4.46
C ALA A 23 32.74 0.60 -5.51
N PRO A 24 32.42 -0.71 -5.60
CA PRO A 24 31.17 -1.04 -6.24
C PRO A 24 30.14 -0.18 -5.50
N ALA A 25 29.58 0.82 -6.19
CA ALA A 25 28.26 1.28 -5.83
C ALA A 25 27.45 0.01 -5.98
N SER A 26 27.28 -0.70 -4.87
CA SER A 26 26.44 -1.86 -4.83
C SER A 26 25.11 -1.33 -5.35
N ALA A 27 24.74 -1.73 -6.57
CA ALA A 27 23.37 -1.70 -7.02
C ALA A 27 22.58 -2.73 -6.19
N GLN A 28 22.66 -2.62 -4.86
CA GLN A 28 21.67 -3.13 -3.95
C GLN A 28 20.48 -2.23 -4.21
N THR A 29 19.68 -2.61 -5.21
CA THR A 29 18.35 -2.06 -5.38
C THR A 29 17.71 -2.05 -4.01
N ALA A 30 17.42 -0.86 -3.49
CA ALA A 30 16.62 -0.73 -2.28
C ALA A 30 15.38 -1.58 -2.48
N ASP A 31 15.00 -2.36 -1.48
CA ASP A 31 13.88 -3.27 -1.60
C ASP A 31 12.64 -2.49 -2.06
N PRO A 32 12.09 -2.76 -3.26
CA PRO A 32 11.01 -1.96 -3.83
C PRO A 32 9.74 -2.04 -2.99
N LYS A 33 9.57 -3.09 -2.16
CA LYS A 33 8.41 -3.22 -1.28
C LYS A 33 8.50 -2.35 -0.03
N GLN A 34 9.63 -1.68 0.21
CA GLN A 34 9.86 -0.86 1.39
C GLN A 34 9.70 0.65 1.10
N PRO A 35 9.19 1.42 2.08
CA PRO A 35 9.14 2.87 1.97
C PRO A 35 10.54 3.48 1.95
N SER A 36 10.72 4.54 1.16
CA SER A 36 11.89 5.41 1.24
C SER A 36 11.56 6.82 0.75
N VAL A 37 12.52 7.74 0.86
CA VAL A 37 12.37 9.10 0.30
C VAL A 37 12.16 9.07 -1.23
N ASP A 38 12.74 8.08 -1.90
CA ASP A 38 12.63 7.89 -3.35
C ASP A 38 11.47 6.95 -3.72
N ASN A 39 10.87 6.25 -2.73
CA ASN A 39 9.72 5.38 -2.90
C ASN A 39 8.62 5.69 -1.85
N PRO A 40 7.93 6.83 -1.97
CA PRO A 40 6.93 7.27 -0.99
C PRO A 40 5.52 6.72 -1.26
N HIS A 41 5.32 5.97 -2.35
CA HIS A 41 4.00 5.54 -2.81
C HIS A 41 3.70 4.12 -2.33
N MET A 42 2.67 4.00 -1.49
CA MET A 42 2.11 2.71 -1.10
C MET A 42 0.99 2.34 -2.06
N HIS A 43 1.07 1.15 -2.64
CA HIS A 43 0.08 0.60 -3.56
C HIS A 43 -0.88 -0.32 -2.83
N PHE A 44 -2.13 -0.37 -3.32
CA PHE A 44 -3.17 -1.27 -2.87
C PHE A 44 -3.33 -2.41 -3.86
N TRP A 45 -3.42 -3.61 -3.32
CA TRP A 45 -3.59 -4.84 -4.07
C TRP A 45 -4.73 -5.64 -3.47
N GLY A 46 -5.38 -6.44 -4.29
CA GLY A 46 -6.46 -7.29 -3.84
C GLY A 46 -6.86 -8.32 -4.88
N THR A 47 -7.57 -9.34 -4.44
CA THR A 47 -8.12 -10.40 -5.29
C THR A 47 -9.31 -9.89 -6.10
N SER A 48 -9.64 -10.58 -7.20
CA SER A 48 -10.81 -10.22 -8.03
C SER A 48 -12.14 -10.30 -7.27
N GLN A 49 -12.24 -11.16 -6.24
CA GLN A 49 -13.43 -11.29 -5.39
C GLN A 49 -13.43 -10.31 -4.20
N LEU A 50 -12.37 -9.51 -4.05
CA LEU A 50 -12.18 -8.53 -2.99
C LEU A 50 -12.32 -9.12 -1.57
N ASP A 51 -12.03 -10.42 -1.42
CA ASP A 51 -11.99 -11.13 -0.14
C ASP A 51 -10.65 -10.94 0.58
N GLN A 52 -9.61 -10.55 -0.15
CA GLN A 52 -8.28 -10.22 0.38
C GLN A 52 -7.81 -8.88 -0.18
N CYS A 53 -7.20 -8.09 0.69
CA CYS A 53 -6.56 -6.83 0.33
C CYS A 53 -5.23 -6.69 1.09
N TRP A 54 -4.19 -6.21 0.41
CA TRP A 54 -2.88 -5.93 1.00
C TRP A 54 -2.23 -4.70 0.39
N THR A 55 -1.17 -4.21 1.02
CA THR A 55 -0.39 -3.06 0.56
C THR A 55 1.11 -3.33 0.60
N HIS A 56 1.85 -2.65 -0.26
CA HIS A 56 3.31 -2.49 -0.20
C HIS A 56 3.75 -1.37 -1.15
N PHE A 57 5.05 -1.06 -1.20
CA PHE A 57 5.57 0.08 -1.96
C PHE A 57 6.06 -0.28 -3.38
N ASP A 58 6.06 -1.56 -3.76
CA ASP A 58 6.46 -1.98 -5.11
C ASP A 58 5.28 -1.83 -6.10
N GLU A 59 5.39 -0.90 -7.04
CA GLU A 59 4.41 -0.69 -8.13
C GLU A 59 4.23 -1.93 -9.01
N ASN A 60 5.26 -2.76 -9.17
CA ASN A 60 5.20 -3.95 -10.02
C ASN A 60 4.87 -5.24 -9.25
N GLY A 61 4.72 -5.16 -7.93
CA GLY A 61 4.49 -6.33 -7.06
C GLY A 61 3.04 -6.82 -7.03
N SER A 62 2.37 -6.89 -8.18
CA SER A 62 0.94 -7.22 -8.28
C SER A 62 0.61 -8.72 -8.13
N ASP A 63 1.53 -9.52 -7.61
CA ASP A 63 1.41 -10.97 -7.49
C ASP A 63 0.13 -11.37 -6.72
N GLY A 64 -0.73 -12.16 -7.37
CA GLY A 64 -1.99 -12.62 -6.80
C GLY A 64 -3.12 -11.59 -6.83
N SER A 65 -2.88 -10.36 -7.29
CA SER A 65 -3.91 -9.35 -7.44
C SER A 65 -4.78 -9.60 -8.69
N SER A 66 -5.95 -8.97 -8.73
CA SER A 66 -6.87 -9.01 -9.86
C SER A 66 -6.23 -8.51 -11.15
N VAL A 67 -6.35 -9.30 -12.23
CA VAL A 67 -5.84 -8.94 -13.56
C VAL A 67 -6.62 -7.78 -14.21
N ASP A 68 -7.86 -7.56 -13.78
CA ASP A 68 -8.73 -6.49 -14.28
C ASP A 68 -8.40 -5.13 -13.65
N GLY A 69 -7.49 -5.09 -12.66
CA GLY A 69 -7.10 -3.88 -11.94
C GLY A 69 -8.09 -3.46 -10.84
N TYR A 70 -9.16 -4.22 -10.62
CA TYR A 70 -10.12 -4.01 -9.53
C TYR A 70 -10.62 -5.33 -8.95
N GLY A 71 -11.08 -5.29 -7.70
CA GLY A 71 -11.82 -6.38 -7.08
C GLY A 71 -13.32 -6.04 -6.99
N MET A 72 -14.17 -7.05 -7.03
CA MET A 72 -15.62 -6.91 -6.99
C MET A 72 -16.21 -7.95 -6.03
N LYS A 73 -17.03 -7.47 -5.10
CA LYS A 73 -17.82 -8.32 -4.19
C LYS A 73 -19.27 -8.32 -4.64
N THR A 74 -19.80 -9.48 -5.01
CA THR A 74 -21.19 -9.64 -5.44
C THR A 74 -22.05 -10.18 -4.31
N PHE A 75 -23.28 -9.68 -4.21
CA PHE A 75 -24.25 -10.09 -3.21
C PHE A 75 -25.48 -10.71 -3.87
N SER A 76 -26.13 -11.64 -3.18
CA SER A 76 -27.39 -12.22 -3.64
C SER A 76 -28.50 -11.17 -3.62
N GLN A 77 -29.49 -11.33 -4.51
CA GLN A 77 -30.63 -10.42 -4.59
C GLN A 77 -31.31 -10.20 -3.22
N GLY A 78 -31.56 -8.93 -2.88
CA GLY A 78 -32.23 -8.53 -1.65
C GLY A 78 -31.45 -8.80 -0.35
N THR A 79 -30.20 -9.28 -0.43
CA THR A 79 -29.34 -9.45 0.74
C THR A 79 -28.59 -8.15 1.06
N GLN A 80 -28.25 -7.94 2.33
CA GLN A 80 -27.49 -6.76 2.75
C GLN A 80 -26.18 -6.67 1.97
N VAL A 81 -25.93 -5.52 1.35
CA VAL A 81 -24.64 -5.18 0.75
C VAL A 81 -23.77 -4.68 1.87
N GLU A 82 -22.92 -5.57 2.40
CA GLU A 82 -22.03 -5.28 3.52
C GLU A 82 -20.56 -5.46 3.13
N VAL A 83 -19.83 -4.35 3.24
CA VAL A 83 -18.40 -4.28 2.99
C VAL A 83 -17.71 -3.87 4.27
N ASP A 84 -16.78 -4.71 4.70
CA ASP A 84 -15.80 -4.42 5.74
C ASP A 84 -14.49 -5.08 5.32
N ILE A 85 -13.59 -4.29 4.72
CA ILE A 85 -12.31 -4.77 4.20
C ILE A 85 -11.21 -3.97 4.86
N SER A 86 -10.19 -4.67 5.37
CA SER A 86 -8.99 -4.05 5.91
C SER A 86 -7.78 -4.43 5.07
N CYS A 87 -7.20 -3.45 4.40
CA CYS A 87 -5.95 -3.58 3.67
C CYS A 87 -4.78 -3.33 4.63
N ARG A 88 -3.89 -4.31 4.75
CA ARG A 88 -2.69 -4.25 5.62
C ARG A 88 -1.45 -4.47 4.77
N ILE A 89 -0.28 -4.10 5.31
CA ILE A 89 1.00 -4.48 4.69
C ILE A 89 1.02 -5.99 4.43
N GLN A 90 1.47 -6.37 3.23
CA GLN A 90 1.53 -7.76 2.79
C GLN A 90 2.31 -8.61 3.80
N SER A 91 1.77 -9.80 4.13
CA SER A 91 2.43 -10.71 5.07
C SER A 91 3.84 -11.06 4.59
N GLY A 92 4.84 -10.87 5.45
CA GLY A 92 6.25 -11.08 5.12
C GLY A 92 6.97 -9.85 4.57
N GLU A 93 6.24 -8.78 4.24
CA GLU A 93 6.76 -7.52 3.69
C GLU A 93 6.70 -6.37 4.71
N ASN A 94 6.69 -6.73 6.00
CA ASN A 94 6.70 -5.76 7.06
C ASN A 94 7.85 -4.76 6.91
N PHE A 95 7.67 -3.58 7.46
CA PHE A 95 8.68 -2.54 7.49
C PHE A 95 9.99 -3.09 8.06
N LYS A 96 11.09 -2.89 7.32
CA LYS A 96 12.44 -3.27 7.76
C LYS A 96 13.04 -2.22 8.69
N GLN A 97 12.58 -0.99 8.56
CA GLN A 97 12.96 0.19 9.34
C GLN A 97 11.73 1.03 9.64
N ASP A 98 11.81 1.88 10.66
CA ASP A 98 10.72 2.81 10.96
C ASP A 98 10.53 3.80 9.81
N MET A 99 9.28 4.06 9.45
CA MET A 99 8.94 5.10 8.48
C MET A 99 8.65 6.40 9.21
N TRP A 100 9.26 7.48 8.73
CA TRP A 100 9.09 8.82 9.27
C TRP A 100 8.40 9.70 8.25
N LEU A 101 7.33 10.37 8.67
CA LEU A 101 6.62 11.33 7.83
C LEU A 101 7.14 12.75 8.08
N ASN A 102 7.15 13.57 7.03
CA ASN A 102 7.43 14.99 7.16
C ASN A 102 6.31 15.65 7.98
N GLU A 103 6.66 16.37 9.04
CA GLU A 103 5.73 17.04 9.94
C GLU A 103 4.82 18.07 9.23
N ASN A 104 5.32 18.67 8.14
CA ASN A 104 4.57 19.61 7.30
C ASN A 104 3.94 18.94 6.06
N GLY A 105 4.01 17.61 5.97
CA GLY A 105 3.50 16.83 4.85
C GLY A 105 2.03 16.43 5.00
N SER A 106 1.55 15.67 4.03
CA SER A 106 0.24 15.02 4.08
C SER A 106 0.33 13.60 3.55
N VAL A 107 -0.55 12.73 4.06
CA VAL A 107 -0.83 11.42 3.48
C VAL A 107 -2.03 11.58 2.54
N ASN A 108 -1.85 11.22 1.27
CA ASN A 108 -2.93 11.21 0.30
C ASN A 108 -3.33 9.77 -0.01
N ILE A 109 -4.60 9.45 0.21
CA ILE A 109 -5.19 8.15 -0.12
C ILE A 109 -6.22 8.37 -1.24
N GLN A 110 -5.98 7.75 -2.39
CA GLN A 110 -6.90 7.77 -3.52
C GLN A 110 -7.51 6.39 -3.69
N LEU A 111 -8.84 6.32 -3.68
CA LEU A 111 -9.60 5.08 -3.90
C LEU A 111 -10.80 5.38 -4.80
N THR A 112 -11.17 4.43 -5.65
CA THR A 112 -12.36 4.50 -6.50
C THR A 112 -13.30 3.35 -6.15
N PHE A 113 -14.58 3.66 -6.02
CA PHE A 113 -15.64 2.71 -5.68
C PHE A 113 -16.75 2.81 -6.72
N ARG A 114 -17.34 1.67 -7.06
CA ARG A 114 -18.63 1.61 -7.76
C ARG A 114 -19.55 0.72 -6.95
N ILE A 115 -20.65 1.30 -6.47
CA ILE A 115 -21.55 0.65 -5.53
C ILE A 115 -22.92 0.49 -6.18
N TYR A 116 -23.49 -0.71 -6.00
CA TYR A 116 -24.84 -1.05 -6.41
C TYR A 116 -25.60 -1.60 -5.22
N SER A 117 -26.45 -0.78 -4.62
CA SER A 117 -27.35 -1.16 -3.52
C SER A 117 -28.68 -0.43 -3.64
N ALA A 118 -29.70 -0.90 -2.92
CA ALA A 118 -30.94 -0.16 -2.76
C ALA A 118 -30.73 1.05 -1.82
N ASP A 119 -31.62 2.03 -1.95
CA ASP A 119 -31.62 3.21 -1.08
C ASP A 119 -31.96 2.81 0.36
N CYS A 120 -31.29 3.44 1.31
CA CYS A 120 -31.66 3.31 2.69
C CYS A 120 -32.97 4.02 3.02
N THR A 121 -33.70 3.40 3.93
CA THR A 121 -34.91 3.95 4.55
C THR A 121 -34.70 4.12 6.04
N ASP A 122 -35.63 4.81 6.72
CA ASP A 122 -35.61 5.00 8.17
C ASP A 122 -35.55 3.70 8.99
N THR A 123 -35.88 2.55 8.37
CA THR A 123 -35.87 1.22 9.01
C THR A 123 -34.71 0.33 8.56
N SER A 124 -33.87 0.81 7.65
CA SER A 124 -32.78 0.02 7.05
C SER A 124 -31.50 0.12 7.88
N GLU A 125 -30.73 -0.96 7.95
CA GLU A 125 -29.39 -0.94 8.55
C GLU A 125 -28.40 -0.38 7.53
N CYS A 126 -27.96 0.85 7.76
CA CYS A 126 -27.17 1.60 6.79
C CYS A 126 -25.92 2.20 7.40
N LYS A 127 -24.84 2.14 6.63
CA LYS A 127 -23.54 2.70 6.98
C LYS A 127 -22.96 3.41 5.77
N ASP A 128 -22.75 4.71 5.95
CA ASP A 128 -22.03 5.56 5.00
C ASP A 128 -20.64 4.99 4.69
N LEU A 129 -20.14 5.28 3.48
CA LEU A 129 -18.80 4.88 3.06
C LEU A 129 -17.79 5.52 4.02
N THR A 130 -17.19 4.67 4.84
CA THR A 130 -16.27 5.07 5.90
C THR A 130 -14.89 4.53 5.58
N LEU A 131 -13.94 5.43 5.36
CA LEU A 131 -12.53 5.10 5.28
C LEU A 131 -11.87 5.40 6.61
N THR A 132 -11.13 4.43 7.15
CA THR A 132 -10.37 4.60 8.38
C THR A 132 -8.91 4.28 8.12
N LEU A 133 -8.02 5.22 8.42
CA LEU A 133 -6.59 4.99 8.47
C LEU A 133 -6.21 4.74 9.93
N SER A 134 -5.58 3.61 10.18
CA SER A 134 -5.11 3.20 11.49
C SER A 134 -3.61 2.94 11.48
N ARG A 135 -2.99 3.23 12.61
CA ARG A 135 -1.63 2.83 12.96
C ARG A 135 -1.70 1.68 13.96
N GLY A 136 -1.44 0.46 13.50
CA GLY A 136 -1.71 -0.74 14.31
C GLY A 136 -3.19 -0.80 14.71
N THR A 137 -3.48 -0.75 16.02
CA THR A 137 -4.86 -0.74 16.55
C THR A 137 -5.44 0.65 16.79
N THR A 138 -4.66 1.72 16.56
CA THR A 138 -5.09 3.09 16.82
C THR A 138 -5.63 3.72 15.55
N GLU A 139 -6.90 4.12 15.55
CA GLU A 139 -7.46 4.98 14.50
C GLU A 139 -6.83 6.37 14.58
N ILE A 140 -6.24 6.85 13.48
CA ILE A 140 -5.56 8.14 13.43
C ILE A 140 -6.27 9.15 12.50
N ALA A 141 -7.08 8.66 11.55
CA ALA A 141 -7.88 9.49 10.68
C ALA A 141 -9.09 8.72 10.16
N LYS A 142 -10.19 9.44 9.89
CA LYS A 142 -11.42 8.91 9.31
C LYS A 142 -11.99 9.86 8.26
N SER A 143 -12.55 9.31 7.20
CA SER A 143 -13.38 10.00 6.21
C SER A 143 -14.73 9.30 6.11
N ILE A 144 -15.81 10.07 6.08
CA ILE A 144 -17.19 9.56 5.96
C ILE A 144 -17.83 10.26 4.77
N THR A 145 -18.34 9.48 3.82
CA THR A 145 -19.08 9.98 2.66
C THR A 145 -20.48 9.36 2.66
N SER A 146 -21.51 10.20 2.51
CA SER A 146 -22.89 9.74 2.57
C SER A 146 -23.18 8.69 1.51
N GLN A 147 -24.03 7.71 1.84
CA GLN A 147 -24.46 6.70 0.86
C GLN A 147 -25.02 7.33 -0.43
N GLU A 148 -25.77 8.43 -0.30
CA GLU A 148 -26.48 9.07 -1.41
C GLU A 148 -25.50 9.61 -2.45
N THR A 149 -24.28 9.91 -2.02
CA THR A 149 -23.20 10.37 -2.88
C THR A 149 -22.53 9.20 -3.63
N VAL A 150 -22.40 8.05 -2.96
CA VAL A 150 -21.56 6.92 -3.45
C VAL A 150 -22.38 5.79 -4.09
N ASN A 151 -23.67 5.67 -3.76
CA ASN A 151 -24.59 4.69 -4.31
C ASN A 151 -25.44 5.32 -5.42
N ASN A 152 -24.76 5.74 -6.49
CA ASN A 152 -25.39 6.33 -7.67
C ASN A 152 -25.10 5.52 -8.95
N TYR A 153 -24.60 4.29 -8.79
CA TYR A 153 -24.23 3.35 -9.86
C TYR A 153 -23.08 3.81 -10.78
N GLU A 154 -22.42 4.91 -10.44
CA GLU A 154 -21.27 5.46 -11.16
C GLU A 154 -19.98 5.30 -10.36
N ASP A 155 -18.84 5.56 -11.01
CA ASP A 155 -17.55 5.58 -10.32
C ASP A 155 -17.46 6.80 -9.39
N PHE A 156 -17.24 6.53 -8.11
CA PHE A 156 -16.93 7.52 -7.10
C PHE A 156 -15.46 7.42 -6.69
N THR A 157 -14.67 8.45 -7.02
CA THR A 157 -13.27 8.57 -6.59
C THR A 157 -13.15 9.54 -5.42
N ILE A 158 -12.56 9.08 -4.32
CA ILE A 158 -12.19 9.91 -3.18
C ILE A 158 -10.69 10.17 -3.18
N ASN A 159 -10.32 11.45 -3.06
CA ASN A 159 -8.96 11.91 -2.80
C ASN A 159 -8.87 12.39 -1.36
N TRP A 160 -8.56 11.49 -0.45
CA TRP A 160 -8.53 11.79 0.97
C TRP A 160 -7.15 12.31 1.39
N ASN A 161 -7.06 13.61 1.61
CA ASN A 161 -5.83 14.27 2.07
C ASN A 161 -5.84 14.43 3.59
N ILE A 162 -4.88 13.80 4.26
CA ILE A 162 -4.73 13.80 5.71
C ILE A 162 -3.46 14.58 6.05
N PRO A 163 -3.55 15.77 6.67
CA PRO A 163 -2.35 16.47 7.12
C PRO A 163 -1.65 15.66 8.22
N VAL A 164 -0.33 15.56 8.15
CA VAL A 164 0.47 14.86 9.15
C VAL A 164 0.36 15.61 10.48
N ASN A 165 0.19 14.87 11.58
CA ASN A 165 0.17 15.40 12.94
C ASN A 165 1.08 14.57 13.86
N GLU A 166 1.16 14.96 15.13
CA GLU A 166 2.05 14.34 16.14
C GLU A 166 1.84 12.82 16.31
N THR A 167 0.64 12.30 16.02
CA THR A 167 0.35 10.86 16.08
C THR A 167 0.82 10.09 14.85
N MET A 168 1.31 10.77 13.81
CA MET A 168 1.65 10.20 12.49
C MET A 168 3.15 10.28 12.15
N TYR A 169 3.97 10.98 12.94
CA TYR A 169 5.37 11.23 12.60
C TYR A 169 6.21 9.97 12.44
N ARG A 170 5.90 8.93 13.23
CA ARG A 170 6.61 7.66 13.21
C ARG A 170 5.64 6.50 13.08
N TRP A 171 5.99 5.58 12.17
CA TRP A 171 5.36 4.29 11.97
C TRP A 171 6.40 3.21 12.26
N ASN A 172 6.22 2.50 13.37
CA ASN A 172 7.20 1.53 13.85
C ASN A 172 7.21 0.27 12.97
N LYS A 173 8.40 -0.25 12.72
CA LYS A 173 8.64 -1.48 11.96
C LYS A 173 8.04 -2.78 12.53
N SER A 174 7.41 -2.73 13.70
CA SER A 174 6.91 -3.92 14.41
C SER A 174 5.58 -3.64 15.12
N GLY A 175 4.50 -3.54 14.34
CA GLY A 175 3.12 -3.56 14.84
C GLY A 175 2.35 -2.24 14.71
N GLU A 176 2.99 -1.19 14.19
CA GLU A 176 2.36 0.12 13.93
C GLU A 176 2.36 0.44 12.45
N GLU A 177 2.11 -0.56 11.61
CA GLU A 177 2.00 -0.39 10.16
C GLU A 177 0.65 0.22 9.76
N PRO A 178 0.57 0.88 8.60
CA PRO A 178 -0.67 1.42 8.08
C PRO A 178 -1.68 0.32 7.76
N ILE A 179 -2.90 0.54 8.25
CA ILE A 179 -4.07 -0.25 7.92
C ILE A 179 -5.12 0.73 7.40
N VAL A 180 -5.61 0.49 6.19
CA VAL A 180 -6.76 1.22 5.65
C VAL A 180 -7.95 0.28 5.63
N ARG A 181 -8.99 0.68 6.37
CA ARG A 181 -10.26 -0.05 6.44
C ARG A 181 -11.32 0.70 5.66
N VAL A 182 -12.06 -0.04 4.85
CA VAL A 182 -13.20 0.43 4.07
C VAL A 182 -14.45 -0.24 4.62
N GLU A 183 -15.43 0.57 5.01
CA GLU A 183 -16.71 0.08 5.51
C GLU A 183 -17.86 0.72 4.75
N TYR A 184 -18.87 -0.07 4.41
CA TYR A 184 -20.09 0.38 3.77
C TYR A 184 -21.21 -0.63 4.03
N SER A 185 -22.44 -0.18 4.24
CA SER A 185 -23.59 -1.07 4.38
C SER A 185 -24.85 -0.42 3.85
N ALA A 186 -25.58 -1.12 2.98
CA ALA A 186 -26.90 -0.73 2.50
C ALA A 186 -27.73 -1.94 2.10
N PRO A 187 -29.08 -1.84 2.06
CA PRO A 187 -29.92 -2.93 1.61
C PRO A 187 -29.59 -3.36 0.17
N GLY A 188 -29.70 -4.65 -0.14
CA GLY A 188 -29.52 -5.14 -1.50
C GLY A 188 -30.66 -4.74 -2.43
N VAL A 189 -30.33 -4.55 -3.71
CA VAL A 189 -31.32 -4.38 -4.76
C VAL A 189 -32.20 -5.63 -4.86
N SER A 190 -33.52 -5.43 -5.01
CA SER A 190 -34.50 -6.51 -5.11
C SER A 190 -35.44 -6.31 -6.31
N GLY A 191 -36.17 -7.38 -6.67
CA GLY A 191 -37.13 -7.37 -7.78
C GLY A 191 -36.50 -7.16 -9.16
N LEU A 192 -37.26 -6.55 -10.07
CA LEU A 192 -36.86 -6.34 -11.48
C LEU A 192 -35.59 -5.47 -11.63
N GLN A 193 -35.28 -4.64 -10.63
CA GLN A 193 -34.08 -3.81 -10.63
C GLN A 193 -32.79 -4.67 -10.60
N CYS A 194 -32.84 -5.89 -10.07
CA CYS A 194 -31.70 -6.82 -10.06
C CYS A 194 -31.36 -7.40 -11.45
N ILE A 195 -32.22 -7.26 -12.46
CA ILE A 195 -31.98 -7.77 -13.83
C ILE A 195 -31.15 -6.77 -14.66
N ILE A 196 -31.09 -5.50 -14.22
CA ILE A 196 -30.50 -4.38 -14.95
C ILE A 196 -29.14 -3.96 -14.36
N VAL A 197 -28.83 -4.45 -13.16
CA VAL A 197 -27.59 -4.20 -12.40
C VAL A 197 -26.51 -5.22 -12.76
#